data_AF-A0A6M3JWR3-F1
#
_entry.id   AF-A0A6M3JWR3-F1
#
_cell.length_a   1.000
_cell.length_b   1.000
_cell.length_c   1.000
_cell.angle_alpha   90.00
_cell.angle_beta   90.00
_cell.angle_gamma   90.00
#
_symmetry.space_group_name_H-M   'P 1'
#
loop_
_entity.id
_entity.type
_entity.pdbx_description
1 polymer ?
#
loop_
_entity_poly.entity_id
_entity_poly.type
_entity_poly.pdbx_seq_one_letter_code
_entity_poly.pdbx_strand_id
1 'polypeptide(L)'
;MKGNLITYFNNIYRLGIPEQVGTNGIALLFGILHKANQLKYPKKMKISNTELCYLTGSGYTTIWRIRQKLLEYRYNNDPNYWIIKYTPLDNKHSGFYELNYFLLNYFQNEINNESNN
;
A
#
# COMPACT_ATOMS: atom_id res chain seq x y z
N MET A 1 15.17 6.02 6.43
CA MET A 1 15.05 4.83 7.31
C MET A 1 13.93 3.94 6.78
N LYS A 2 14.04 2.61 6.91
CA LYS A 2 12.88 1.72 6.64
C LYS A 2 12.07 1.60 7.94
N GLY A 3 10.83 2.12 7.94
CA GLY A 3 9.90 1.92 9.05
C GLY A 3 9.56 0.43 9.25
N ASN A 4 9.01 0.10 10.43
CA ASN A 4 8.53 -1.24 10.74
C ASN A 4 7.03 -1.38 10.39
N LEU A 5 6.50 -2.61 10.43
CA LEU A 5 5.12 -2.89 10.05
C LEU A 5 4.09 -2.09 10.87
N ILE A 6 4.32 -1.91 12.17
CA ILE A 6 3.43 -1.16 13.08
C ILE A 6 3.41 0.31 12.67
N THR A 7 4.57 0.90 12.37
CA THR A 7 4.66 2.27 11.85
C THR A 7 3.81 2.43 10.59
N TYR A 8 3.93 1.51 9.64
CA TYR A 8 3.18 1.60 8.38
C TYR A 8 1.67 1.55 8.60
N PHE A 9 1.20 0.71 9.53
CA PHE A 9 -0.22 0.67 9.87
C PHE A 9 -0.69 2.00 10.46
N ASN A 10 0.02 2.56 11.44
CA ASN A 10 -0.35 3.83 12.05
C ASN A 10 -0.37 4.97 11.01
N ASN A 11 0.62 5.02 10.14
CA ASN A 11 0.70 6.06 9.12
C ASN A 11 -0.40 5.93 8.05
N ILE A 12 -0.86 4.71 7.74
CA ILE A 12 -2.01 4.53 6.82
C ILE A 12 -3.26 5.25 7.32
N TYR A 13 -3.54 5.20 8.62
CA TYR A 13 -4.67 5.92 9.22
C TYR A 13 -4.44 7.43 9.22
N ARG A 14 -3.23 7.88 9.59
CA ARG A 14 -2.89 9.32 9.58
C ARG A 14 -2.94 9.94 8.18
N LEU A 15 -2.71 9.15 7.14
CA LEU A 15 -2.80 9.56 5.74
C LEU A 15 -4.24 9.65 5.21
N GLY A 16 -5.25 9.28 6.01
CA GLY A 16 -6.65 9.31 5.57
C GLY A 16 -6.96 8.33 4.44
N ILE A 17 -6.17 7.26 4.32
CA ILE A 17 -6.39 6.21 3.31
C ILE A 17 -7.74 5.51 3.53
N PRO A 18 -8.10 5.07 4.76
CA PRO A 18 -9.38 4.41 5.03
C PRO A 18 -10.62 5.10 4.46
N GLU A 19 -10.68 6.43 4.58
CA GLU A 19 -11.80 7.27 4.19
C GLU A 19 -12.00 7.29 2.67
N GLN A 20 -10.90 7.16 1.90
CA GLN A 20 -10.94 7.20 0.44
C GLN A 20 -11.14 5.82 -0.18
N VAL A 21 -10.50 4.78 0.38
CA VAL A 21 -10.47 3.44 -0.24
C VAL A 21 -11.44 2.44 0.41
N GLY A 22 -11.94 2.77 1.60
CA GLY A 22 -12.82 1.93 2.40
C GLY A 22 -12.15 0.68 2.99
N THR A 23 -12.87 -0.06 3.83
CA THR A 23 -12.37 -1.23 4.56
C THR A 23 -11.70 -2.27 3.66
N ASN A 24 -12.31 -2.54 2.51
CA ASN A 24 -11.78 -3.49 1.53
C ASN A 24 -10.44 -3.03 0.92
N GLY A 25 -10.27 -1.71 0.71
CA GLY A 25 -9.01 -1.10 0.28
C GLY A 25 -7.91 -1.22 1.32
N ILE A 26 -8.24 -1.01 2.59
CA ILE A 26 -7.31 -1.21 3.69
C ILE A 26 -6.88 -2.68 3.77
N ALA A 27 -7.83 -3.62 3.69
CA ALA A 27 -7.52 -5.05 3.72
C ALA A 27 -6.55 -5.45 2.60
N LEU A 28 -6.77 -4.95 1.38
CA LEU A 28 -5.86 -5.17 0.25
C LEU A 28 -4.48 -4.55 0.49
N LEU A 29 -4.42 -3.32 1.00
CA LEU A 29 -3.17 -2.65 1.29
C LEU A 29 -2.38 -3.36 2.41
N PHE A 30 -3.07 -3.86 3.44
CA PHE A 30 -2.46 -4.67 4.50
C PHE A 30 -1.96 -6.02 3.98
N GLY A 31 -2.69 -6.68 3.08
CA GLY A 31 -2.19 -7.89 2.41
C GLY A 31 -0.90 -7.63 1.62
N ILE A 32 -0.84 -6.52 0.87
CA ILE A 32 0.35 -6.10 0.13
C ILE A 32 1.51 -5.76 1.09
N LEU A 33 1.24 -5.04 2.18
CA LEU A 33 2.26 -4.72 3.21
C LEU A 33 2.76 -5.97 3.94
N HIS A 34 1.89 -6.92 4.24
CA HIS A 34 2.26 -8.19 4.85
C HIS A 34 3.22 -8.96 3.93
N LYS A 35 2.91 -9.04 2.63
CA LYS A 35 3.80 -9.63 1.63
C LYS A 35 5.14 -8.88 1.55
N ALA A 36 5.11 -7.55 1.56
CA ALA A 36 6.32 -6.75 1.57
C ALA A 36 7.19 -7.04 2.81
N ASN A 37 6.58 -7.17 3.99
CA ASN A 37 7.28 -7.51 5.23
C ASN A 37 7.96 -8.89 5.15
N GLN A 38 7.27 -9.91 4.63
CA GLN A 38 7.86 -11.24 4.41
C GLN A 38 9.09 -11.18 3.50
N LEU A 39 9.11 -10.26 2.53
CA LEU A 39 10.19 -10.05 1.57
C LEU A 39 11.21 -8.96 2.00
N LYS A 40 11.16 -8.48 3.25
CA LYS A 40 12.04 -7.42 3.78
C LYS A 40 11.97 -6.07 3.02
N TYR A 41 10.75 -5.70 2.63
CA TYR A 41 10.39 -4.44 1.96
C TYR A 41 11.16 -4.19 0.66
N PRO A 42 10.92 -5.01 -0.38
CA PRO A 42 11.52 -4.82 -1.70
C PRO A 42 10.88 -3.62 -2.41
N LYS A 43 11.60 -3.00 -3.35
CA LYS A 43 11.05 -1.91 -4.17
C LYS A 43 9.83 -2.35 -5.00
N LYS A 44 9.88 -3.58 -5.51
CA LYS A 44 8.88 -4.18 -6.38
C LYS A 44 8.66 -5.63 -5.98
N MET A 45 7.41 -6.07 -5.93
CA MET A 45 7.02 -7.43 -5.53
C MET A 45 6.01 -8.01 -6.49
N LYS A 46 6.23 -9.24 -6.94
CA LYS A 46 5.26 -9.99 -7.75
C LYS A 46 4.23 -10.60 -6.82
N ILE A 47 2.95 -10.31 -7.06
CA ILE A 47 1.82 -10.87 -6.30
C ILE A 47 0.76 -11.35 -7.28
N SER A 48 0.28 -12.58 -7.09
CA SER A 48 -0.84 -13.10 -7.88
C SER A 48 -2.19 -12.62 -7.32
N ASN A 49 -3.21 -12.54 -8.17
CA ASN A 49 -4.56 -12.26 -7.71
C ASN A 49 -5.05 -13.34 -6.73
N THR A 50 -4.67 -14.60 -6.96
CA THR A 50 -5.00 -15.72 -6.07
C THR A 50 -4.42 -15.50 -4.67
N GLU A 51 -3.15 -15.11 -4.60
CA GLU A 51 -2.49 -14.75 -3.33
C GLU A 51 -3.17 -13.58 -2.64
N LEU A 52 -3.58 -12.54 -3.38
CA LEU A 52 -4.34 -11.43 -2.81
C LEU A 52 -5.70 -11.88 -2.29
N CYS A 53 -6.42 -12.74 -3.01
CA CYS A 53 -7.69 -13.30 -2.54
C CYS A 53 -7.51 -14.04 -1.21
N TYR A 54 -6.43 -14.83 -1.07
CA TYR A 54 -6.10 -15.50 0.20
C TYR A 54 -5.75 -14.51 1.31
N LEU A 55 -4.97 -13.48 1.01
CA LEU A 55 -4.53 -12.49 2.01
C LEU A 55 -5.68 -11.59 2.49
N THR A 56 -6.69 -11.34 1.65
CA THR A 56 -7.79 -10.41 1.97
C THR A 56 -9.13 -11.08 2.21
N GLY A 57 -9.25 -12.39 1.96
CA GLY A 57 -10.53 -13.12 1.97
C GLY A 57 -11.52 -12.64 0.89
N SER A 58 -11.07 -11.90 -0.12
CA SER A 58 -11.93 -11.31 -1.16
C SER A 58 -11.90 -12.09 -2.47
N GLY A 59 -12.99 -12.04 -3.24
CA GLY A 59 -13.03 -12.59 -4.60
C GLY A 59 -12.29 -11.73 -5.64
N TYR A 60 -11.96 -12.32 -6.80
CA TYR A 60 -11.20 -11.68 -7.88
C TYR A 60 -11.77 -10.33 -8.36
N THR A 61 -13.08 -10.26 -8.60
CA THR A 61 -13.76 -9.03 -9.05
C THR A 61 -13.62 -7.90 -8.04
N THR A 62 -13.69 -8.26 -6.76
CA THR A 62 -13.53 -7.34 -5.63
C THR A 62 -12.11 -6.81 -5.59
N ILE A 63 -11.09 -7.68 -5.71
CA ILE A 63 -9.68 -7.28 -5.79
C ILE A 63 -9.44 -6.25 -6.91
N TRP A 64 -10.00 -6.48 -8.10
CA TRP A 64 -9.81 -5.56 -9.22
C TRP A 64 -10.38 -4.16 -8.92
N ARG A 65 -11.62 -4.06 -8.43
CA ARG A 65 -12.26 -2.77 -8.10
C ARG A 65 -11.49 -2.02 -7.01
N ILE A 66 -11.08 -2.75 -5.97
CA ILE A 66 -10.35 -2.17 -4.85
C ILE A 66 -8.97 -1.68 -5.28
N ARG A 67 -8.28 -2.45 -6.13
CA ARG A 67 -6.97 -2.06 -6.66
C ARG A 67 -7.05 -0.71 -7.38
N GLN A 68 -8.08 -0.47 -8.19
CA GLN A 68 -8.24 0.82 -8.87
C GLN A 68 -8.33 1.98 -7.87
N LYS A 69 -9.14 1.85 -6.81
CA LYS A 69 -9.22 2.87 -5.75
C LYS A 69 -7.86 3.16 -5.10
N LEU A 70 -7.08 2.12 -4.80
CA LEU A 70 -5.73 2.29 -4.25
C LEU A 70 -4.76 2.94 -5.25
N LEU A 71 -4.91 2.66 -6.56
CA LEU A 71 -4.10 3.29 -7.61
C LEU A 71 -4.47 4.76 -7.86
N GLU A 72 -5.70 5.14 -7.53
CA GLU A 72 -6.21 6.51 -7.62
C GLU A 72 -5.86 7.36 -6.40
N TYR A 73 -5.67 6.75 -5.22
CA TYR A 73 -5.33 7.48 -3.99
C TYR A 73 -4.11 8.39 -4.18
N ARG A 74 -4.28 9.67 -3.87
CA ARG A 74 -3.22 10.68 -3.81
C ARG A 74 -3.36 11.46 -2.52
N TYR A 75 -2.30 11.50 -1.71
CA TYR A 75 -2.29 12.35 -0.53
C TYR A 75 -2.21 13.82 -0.97
N ASN A 76 -3.11 14.67 -0.45
CA ASN A 76 -3.24 16.09 -0.79
C ASN A 76 -3.31 16.39 -2.31
N ASN A 77 -3.88 15.48 -3.11
CA ASN A 77 -3.97 15.60 -4.57
C ASN A 77 -2.62 15.74 -5.30
N ASP A 78 -1.49 15.41 -4.66
CA ASP A 78 -0.17 15.45 -5.30
C ASP A 78 0.11 14.14 -6.04
N PRO A 79 0.46 14.18 -7.35
CA PRO A 79 0.75 12.98 -8.14
C PRO A 79 1.96 12.18 -7.62
N ASN A 80 2.87 12.78 -6.87
CA ASN A 80 4.05 12.11 -6.30
C ASN A 80 3.73 11.34 -5.01
N TYR A 81 2.65 11.69 -4.31
CA TYR A 81 2.20 11.03 -3.09
C TYR A 81 1.12 9.97 -3.36
N TRP A 82 1.45 9.00 -4.22
CA TRP A 82 0.69 7.77 -4.44
C TRP A 82 1.00 6.72 -3.35
N ILE A 83 0.10 5.78 -3.09
CA ILE A 83 0.32 4.71 -2.10
C ILE A 83 0.88 3.41 -2.71
N ILE A 84 0.27 2.94 -3.80
CA ILE A 84 0.72 1.77 -4.55
C ILE A 84 0.88 2.09 -6.04
N LYS A 85 1.77 1.37 -6.72
CA LYS A 85 1.76 1.20 -8.18
C LYS A 85 1.53 -0.26 -8.53
N TYR A 86 0.92 -0.49 -9.67
CA TYR A 86 0.63 -1.82 -10.20
C TYR A 86 1.02 -1.91 -11.67
N THR A 87 1.81 -2.93 -12.02
CA THR A 87 2.11 -3.28 -13.41
C THR A 87 1.58 -4.69 -13.67
N PRO A 88 0.56 -4.88 -14.53
CA PRO A 88 0.07 -6.21 -14.86
C PRO A 88 1.14 -7.01 -15.60
N LEU A 89 1.12 -8.33 -15.42
CA LEU A 89 1.83 -9.28 -16.28
C LEU A 89 0.87 -9.84 -17.33
N ASP A 90 1.41 -10.33 -18.45
CA ASP A 90 0.66 -10.75 -19.65
C ASP A 90 -0.47 -11.76 -19.37
N ASN A 91 -0.38 -12.50 -18.27
CA ASN A 91 -1.35 -13.50 -17.87
C ASN A 91 -2.57 -12.96 -17.09
N LYS A 92 -2.73 -11.64 -16.86
CA LYS A 92 -3.85 -10.97 -16.15
C LYS A 92 -4.15 -11.45 -14.71
N HIS A 93 -3.52 -12.53 -14.26
CA HIS A 93 -3.69 -13.14 -12.93
C HIS A 93 -2.58 -12.77 -11.96
N SER A 94 -1.58 -12.01 -12.41
CA SER A 94 -0.50 -11.53 -11.55
C SER A 94 0.01 -10.17 -12.02
N GLY A 95 0.67 -9.47 -11.11
CA GLY A 95 1.34 -8.22 -11.44
C GLY A 95 2.39 -7.87 -10.42
N PHE A 96 3.16 -6.85 -10.77
CA PHE A 96 4.10 -6.25 -9.85
C PHE A 96 3.45 -5.10 -9.09
N TYR A 97 3.67 -5.10 -7.78
CA TYR A 97 3.27 -4.05 -6.87
C TYR A 97 4.50 -3.31 -6.36
N GLU A 98 4.38 -1.98 -6.24
CA GLU A 98 5.37 -1.12 -5.59
C GLU A 98 4.64 -0.33 -4.50
N LEU A 99 5.24 -0.21 -3.32
CA LEU A 99 4.74 0.62 -2.22
C LEU A 99 5.53 1.91 -2.15
N ASN A 100 4.85 3.03 -1.91
CA ASN A 100 5.53 4.29 -1.65
C ASN A 100 5.99 4.35 -0.19
N TYR A 101 7.15 3.74 0.10
CA TYR A 101 7.72 3.76 1.45
C TYR A 101 8.06 5.16 1.94
N PHE A 102 8.31 6.12 1.04
CA PHE A 102 8.52 7.50 1.44
C PHE A 102 7.26 8.09 2.05
N LEU A 103 6.12 7.97 1.35
CA LEU A 103 4.82 8.40 1.87
C LEU A 103 4.42 7.63 3.14
N LEU A 104 4.63 6.32 3.17
CA LEU A 104 4.34 5.49 4.34
C LEU A 104 5.22 5.82 5.56
N ASN A 105 6.35 6.50 5.38
CA ASN A 105 7.21 7.00 6.47
C ASN A 105 7.11 8.52 6.67
N TYR A 106 6.20 9.20 5.97
CA TYR A 106 6.12 10.67 5.93
C TYR A 106 6.14 11.28 7.34
N PHE A 107 5.28 10.78 8.22
CA PHE A 107 5.16 11.26 9.60
C PHE A 107 6.31 10.88 10.54
N GLN A 108 7.18 9.93 10.18
CA GLN A 108 8.40 9.70 10.95
C GLN A 108 9.43 10.80 10.69
N ASN A 109 9.42 11.38 9.49
CA ASN A 109 10.33 12.48 9.14
C ASN A 109 9.92 13.79 9.84
N GLU A 110 8.62 14.01 10.08
CA GLU A 110 8.14 15.19 10.83
C GLU A 110 8.59 15.17 12.29
N ILE A 111 8.47 14.02 12.99
CA ILE A 111 8.88 13.88 14.40
C ILE A 111 10.39 14.15 14.57
N ASN A 112 11.22 13.70 13.62
CA ASN A 112 12.67 13.92 13.68
C ASN A 112 13.08 15.37 13.37
N ASN A 113 12.25 16.13 12.65
CA ASN A 113 12.53 17.53 12.35
C ASN A 113 12.06 18.46 13.48
N GLU A 114 10.97 18.12 14.18
CA GLU A 114 10.53 18.87 15.37
C GLU A 114 11.43 18.64 16.59
N SER A 115 12.13 17.51 16.66
CA SER A 115 13.08 17.21 17.76
C SER A 115 14.43 17.93 17.63
N ASN A 116 14.67 18.66 16.54
CA ASN A 116 15.92 19.37 16.23
C ASN A 116 15.74 20.90 16.16
N ASN A 117 14.56 21.42 16.54
CA ASN A 117 14.28 22.85 16.75
C ASN A 117 13.97 23.12 18.22
#